data_AF-A0AAQ3WE87-F1
#
_entry.id   AF-A0AAQ3WE87-F1
#
_cell.length_a   1.000
_cell.length_b   1.000
_cell.length_c   1.000
_cell.angle_alpha   90.00
_cell.angle_beta   90.00
_cell.angle_gamma   90.00
#
_symmetry.space_group_name_H-M   'P 1'
#
loop_
_entity.id
_entity.type
_entity.pdbx_description
1 polymer ?
#
loop_
_entity_poly.entity_id
_entity_poly.type
_entity_poly.pdbx_seq_one_letter_code
_entity_poly.pdbx_strand_id
1 'polypeptide(L)'
;MTAECKAWLDKKPPHSVVYVAFGSIAAPSLHQLAEMAEGLYNSGKAFLWVLRGSETSKIPESFVGKVKERGLIVAWSPQLEVLAHHAIGCFVTHCGWNSTMEGLGIGVPMVAMPQWSDQPMNAKYIQDVWRVGVRARPDAEGVVRKDEVERCVREVMEGEKSNGLRKNAMSWREKAKRAMGEGGSSDRNIMEFLAKFGRAPSPVAPTARRPSAHRRHLPQSRAISHHPNYLPPHLHIATNHSPPYYDIHEPPPITPSTRRCTQRWHDKLPGQAAGSDNV
;
A
#
# COMPACT_ATOMS: atom_id res chain seq x y z
N MET A 1 7.17 -14.31 -4.70
CA MET A 1 6.31 -15.03 -3.72
C MET A 1 6.93 -16.40 -3.43
N THR A 2 6.88 -16.93 -2.19
CA THR A 2 7.40 -18.30 -1.96
C THR A 2 6.54 -19.31 -2.73
N ALA A 3 7.15 -20.41 -3.20
CA ALA A 3 6.45 -21.43 -3.98
C ALA A 3 5.25 -22.02 -3.21
N GLU A 4 5.41 -22.22 -1.90
CA GLU A 4 4.36 -22.70 -0.99
C GLU A 4 3.20 -21.70 -0.88
N CYS A 5 3.50 -20.41 -0.65
CA CYS A 5 2.50 -19.35 -0.56
C CYS A 5 1.69 -19.24 -1.87
N LYS A 6 2.39 -19.27 -3.01
CA LYS A 6 1.74 -19.25 -4.32
C LYS A 6 0.85 -20.47 -4.51
N ALA A 7 1.36 -21.68 -4.27
CA ALA A 7 0.61 -22.91 -4.45
C ALA A 7 -0.63 -22.99 -3.53
N TRP A 8 -0.55 -22.39 -2.34
CA TRP A 8 -1.70 -22.28 -1.43
C TRP A 8 -2.75 -21.31 -1.97
N LEU A 9 -2.35 -20.14 -2.47
CA LEU A 9 -3.25 -19.13 -3.04
C LEU A 9 -3.88 -19.59 -4.38
N ASP A 10 -3.13 -20.27 -5.24
CA ASP A 10 -3.59 -20.79 -6.54
C ASP A 10 -4.81 -21.71 -6.38
N LYS A 11 -4.92 -22.43 -5.25
CA LYS A 11 -6.02 -23.36 -4.94
C LYS A 11 -7.29 -22.66 -4.43
N LYS A 12 -7.25 -21.34 -4.22
CA LYS A 12 -8.36 -20.58 -3.64
C LYS A 12 -9.22 -19.93 -4.73
N PRO A 13 -10.55 -19.88 -4.56
CA PRO A 13 -11.43 -19.14 -5.46
C PRO A 13 -11.04 -17.65 -5.55
N PRO A 14 -11.39 -16.97 -6.65
CA PRO A 14 -11.21 -15.52 -6.75
C PRO A 14 -11.82 -14.77 -5.57
N HIS A 15 -11.12 -13.77 -5.06
CA HIS A 15 -11.57 -12.87 -4.00
C HIS A 15 -12.06 -13.56 -2.71
N SER A 16 -11.51 -14.73 -2.39
CA SER A 16 -11.91 -15.53 -1.23
C SER A 16 -10.94 -15.46 -0.04
N VAL A 17 -9.77 -14.84 -0.22
CA VAL A 17 -8.70 -14.78 0.77
C VAL A 17 -8.55 -13.38 1.34
N VAL A 18 -8.41 -13.31 2.66
CA VAL A 18 -8.03 -12.11 3.41
C VAL A 18 -6.52 -12.08 3.57
N TYR A 19 -5.85 -11.07 3.03
CA TYR A 19 -4.44 -10.83 3.28
C TYR A 19 -4.29 -9.91 4.50
N VAL A 20 -3.41 -10.26 5.43
CA VAL A 20 -3.19 -9.51 6.69
C VAL A 20 -1.72 -9.17 6.85
N ALA A 21 -1.40 -7.87 6.89
CA ALA A 21 -0.04 -7.40 7.12
C ALA A 21 -0.01 -6.01 7.80
N PHE A 22 0.78 -5.89 8.86
CA PHE A 22 0.94 -4.65 9.65
C PHE A 22 2.29 -3.95 9.41
N GLY A 23 2.93 -4.21 8.27
CA GLY A 23 4.20 -3.57 7.90
C GLY A 23 5.41 -4.06 8.71
N SER A 24 6.50 -3.28 8.66
CA SER A 24 7.82 -3.64 9.22
C SER A 24 8.09 -3.10 10.62
N ILE A 25 7.29 -2.16 11.13
CA ILE A 25 7.51 -1.54 12.45
C ILE A 25 6.50 -2.00 13.49
N ALA A 26 5.20 -2.11 13.15
CA ALA A 26 4.18 -2.43 14.14
C ALA A 26 4.44 -3.77 14.85
N ALA A 27 4.39 -3.79 16.17
CA ALA A 27 4.54 -5.00 16.99
C ALA A 27 3.30 -5.10 17.91
N PRO A 28 2.23 -5.79 17.47
CA PRO A 28 1.03 -5.94 18.27
C PRO A 28 1.32 -6.70 19.57
N SER A 29 0.55 -6.42 20.62
CA SER A 29 0.63 -7.19 21.86
C SER A 29 0.15 -8.63 21.64
N LEU A 30 0.58 -9.55 22.52
CA LEU A 30 0.08 -10.93 22.58
C LEU A 30 -1.46 -10.98 22.57
N HIS A 31 -2.07 -10.12 23.39
CA HIS A 31 -3.52 -10.01 23.50
C HIS A 31 -4.16 -9.57 22.17
N GLN A 32 -3.61 -8.57 21.49
CA GLN A 32 -4.12 -8.15 20.18
C GLN A 32 -3.95 -9.24 19.11
N LEU A 33 -2.85 -10.00 19.13
CA LEU A 33 -2.65 -11.13 18.22
C LEU A 33 -3.69 -12.23 18.45
N ALA A 34 -4.04 -12.53 19.71
CA ALA A 34 -5.07 -13.51 20.05
C ALA A 34 -6.46 -13.07 19.55
N GLU A 35 -6.85 -11.81 19.75
CA GLU A 35 -8.11 -11.25 19.24
C GLU A 35 -8.16 -11.28 17.71
N MET A 36 -7.05 -10.96 17.04
CA MET A 36 -6.92 -11.05 15.57
C MET A 36 -7.08 -12.50 15.10
N ALA A 37 -6.41 -13.43 15.76
CA ALA A 37 -6.44 -14.85 15.45
C ALA A 37 -7.88 -15.41 15.54
N GLU A 38 -8.57 -15.14 16.64
CA GLU A 38 -9.96 -15.57 16.82
C GLU A 38 -10.91 -14.89 15.83
N GLY A 39 -10.80 -13.57 15.63
CA GLY A 39 -11.68 -12.85 14.71
C GLY A 39 -11.52 -13.29 13.25
N LEU A 40 -10.28 -13.52 12.80
CA LEU A 40 -10.02 -14.08 11.47
C LEU A 40 -10.62 -15.47 11.33
N TYR A 41 -10.46 -16.33 12.33
CA TYR A 41 -11.04 -17.68 12.31
C TYR A 41 -12.57 -17.65 12.27
N ASN A 42 -13.19 -16.84 13.13
CA ASN A 42 -14.65 -16.74 13.26
C ASN A 42 -15.30 -16.14 12.00
N SER A 43 -14.59 -15.28 11.27
CA SER A 43 -15.06 -14.76 9.97
C SER A 43 -15.36 -15.85 8.93
N GLY A 44 -14.82 -17.07 9.12
CA GLY A 44 -14.98 -18.20 8.20
C GLY A 44 -14.25 -18.02 6.87
N LYS A 45 -13.49 -16.93 6.69
CA LYS A 45 -12.73 -16.65 5.47
C LYS A 45 -11.36 -17.31 5.50
N ALA A 46 -10.88 -17.70 4.32
CA ALA A 46 -9.49 -18.09 4.20
C ALA A 46 -8.60 -16.85 4.40
N PHE A 47 -7.45 -17.01 5.05
CA PHE A 47 -6.56 -15.87 5.30
C PHE A 47 -5.10 -16.22 5.11
N LEU A 48 -4.33 -15.24 4.63
CA LEU A 48 -2.89 -15.26 4.62
C LEU A 48 -2.39 -14.16 5.54
N TRP A 49 -1.74 -14.53 6.64
CA TRP A 49 -1.30 -13.61 7.67
C TRP A 49 0.23 -13.55 7.76
N VAL A 50 0.77 -12.36 7.51
CA VAL A 50 2.18 -12.08 7.71
C VAL A 50 2.43 -11.76 9.19
N LEU A 51 3.15 -12.66 9.87
CA LEU A 51 3.60 -12.50 11.25
C LEU A 51 5.10 -12.69 11.30
N ARG A 52 5.84 -11.64 11.67
CA ARG A 52 7.31 -11.69 11.70
C ARG A 52 7.79 -12.83 12.59
N GLY A 53 8.95 -13.41 12.27
CA GLY A 53 9.50 -14.55 13.03
C GLY A 53 9.73 -14.28 14.52
N SER A 54 9.91 -13.02 14.94
CA SER A 54 9.97 -12.63 16.36
C SER A 54 8.61 -12.71 17.07
N GLU A 55 7.52 -12.75 16.31
CA GLU A 55 6.14 -12.73 16.77
C GLU A 55 5.46 -14.10 16.61
N THR A 56 6.03 -15.04 15.85
CA THR A 56 5.42 -16.36 15.64
C THR A 56 5.35 -17.18 16.92
N SER A 57 6.29 -17.00 17.85
CA SER A 57 6.26 -17.62 19.19
C SER A 57 5.12 -17.11 20.07
N LYS A 58 4.48 -15.99 19.70
CA LYS A 58 3.37 -15.38 20.42
C LYS A 58 2.02 -16.01 20.05
N ILE A 59 1.96 -16.80 18.98
CA ILE A 59 0.75 -17.51 18.54
C ILE A 59 0.71 -18.87 19.24
N PRO A 60 -0.37 -19.22 19.97
CA PRO A 60 -0.51 -20.54 20.54
C PRO A 60 -0.44 -21.63 19.47
N GLU A 61 0.29 -22.73 19.71
CA GLU A 61 0.33 -23.87 18.77
C GLU A 61 -1.05 -24.44 18.48
N SER A 62 -1.95 -24.40 19.48
CA SER A 62 -3.36 -24.78 19.33
C SER A 62 -4.07 -23.96 18.26
N PHE A 63 -3.74 -22.67 18.12
CA PHE A 63 -4.26 -21.84 17.04
C PHE A 63 -3.69 -22.24 15.68
N VAL A 64 -2.37 -22.46 15.59
CA VAL A 64 -1.73 -22.91 14.34
C VAL A 64 -2.37 -24.20 13.85
N GLY A 65 -2.57 -25.18 14.74
CA GLY A 65 -3.27 -26.43 14.43
C GLY A 65 -4.72 -26.20 13.97
N LYS A 66 -5.46 -25.34 14.67
CA LYS A 66 -6.87 -25.00 14.39
C LYS A 66 -7.06 -24.34 13.02
N VAL A 67 -6.07 -23.63 12.50
CA VAL A 67 -6.21 -22.86 11.24
C VAL A 67 -5.55 -23.50 10.03
N LYS A 68 -4.88 -24.66 10.14
CA LYS A 68 -4.15 -25.32 9.02
C LYS A 68 -4.95 -25.46 7.72
N GLU A 69 -6.27 -25.64 7.78
CA GLU A 69 -7.10 -25.80 6.59
C GLU A 69 -7.50 -24.47 5.91
N ARG A 70 -7.58 -23.38 6.69
CA ARG A 70 -8.16 -22.10 6.25
C ARG A 70 -7.17 -20.93 6.26
N GLY A 71 -6.12 -21.02 7.06
CA GLY A 71 -5.12 -19.99 7.26
C GLY A 71 -3.73 -20.43 6.78
N LEU A 72 -2.98 -19.49 6.22
CA LEU A 72 -1.55 -19.61 6.00
C LEU A 72 -0.85 -18.49 6.77
N ILE A 73 0.09 -18.85 7.66
CA ILE A 73 0.89 -17.87 8.41
C ILE A 73 2.31 -17.90 7.84
N VAL A 74 2.86 -16.74 7.50
CA VAL A 74 4.21 -16.62 6.94
C VAL A 74 5.00 -15.50 7.63
N ALA A 75 6.32 -15.67 7.74
CA ALA A 75 7.19 -14.65 8.33
C ALA A 75 7.33 -13.39 7.47
N TRP A 76 7.19 -13.55 6.16
CA TRP A 76 7.34 -12.52 5.16
C TRP A 76 6.56 -12.87 3.89
N SER A 77 6.14 -11.87 3.15
CA SER A 77 5.53 -12.03 1.82
C SER A 77 5.94 -10.91 0.88
N PRO A 78 6.07 -11.16 -0.42
CA PRO A 78 6.14 -10.08 -1.41
C PRO A 78 4.75 -9.49 -1.58
N GLN A 79 4.45 -8.49 -0.76
CA GLN A 79 3.12 -7.92 -0.59
C GLN A 79 2.45 -7.55 -1.91
N LEU A 80 3.18 -6.90 -2.83
CA LEU A 80 2.64 -6.49 -4.12
C LEU A 80 2.18 -7.69 -4.97
N GLU A 81 2.97 -8.77 -5.02
CA GLU A 81 2.60 -10.00 -5.73
C GLU A 81 1.40 -10.69 -5.09
N VAL A 82 1.35 -10.73 -3.75
CA VAL A 82 0.23 -11.33 -3.01
C VAL A 82 -1.05 -10.53 -3.26
N LEU A 83 -1.02 -9.22 -3.09
CA LEU A 83 -2.16 -8.34 -3.34
C LEU A 83 -2.68 -8.47 -4.78
N ALA A 84 -1.79 -8.64 -5.75
CA ALA A 84 -2.14 -8.81 -7.16
C ALA A 84 -2.74 -10.18 -7.51
N HIS A 85 -2.68 -11.16 -6.59
CA HIS A 85 -3.18 -12.50 -6.81
C HIS A 85 -4.72 -12.53 -6.85
N HIS A 86 -5.31 -13.28 -7.79
CA HIS A 86 -6.77 -13.29 -8.01
C HIS A 86 -7.57 -13.72 -6.78
N ALA A 87 -7.00 -14.59 -5.96
CA ALA A 87 -7.61 -15.07 -4.73
C ALA A 87 -7.81 -13.99 -3.66
N ILE A 88 -7.04 -12.89 -3.68
CA ILE A 88 -7.16 -11.84 -2.66
C ILE A 88 -8.46 -11.06 -2.84
N GLY A 89 -9.24 -11.01 -1.77
CA GLY A 89 -10.51 -10.31 -1.69
C GLY A 89 -10.52 -9.11 -0.74
N CYS A 90 -9.63 -9.13 0.27
CA CYS A 90 -9.55 -8.11 1.31
C CYS A 90 -8.11 -7.97 1.80
N PHE A 91 -7.71 -6.73 2.11
CA PHE A 91 -6.44 -6.43 2.76
C PHE A 91 -6.67 -5.80 4.14
N VAL A 92 -6.32 -6.53 5.20
CA VAL A 92 -6.25 -5.99 6.57
C VAL A 92 -4.89 -5.33 6.74
N THR A 93 -4.90 -4.02 7.00
CA THR A 93 -3.69 -3.19 6.96
C THR A 93 -3.62 -2.20 8.12
N HIS A 94 -2.41 -1.97 8.60
CA HIS A 94 -2.08 -0.86 9.49
C HIS A 94 -2.23 0.54 8.85
N CYS A 95 -2.56 0.63 7.56
CA CYS A 95 -2.78 1.91 6.86
C CYS A 95 -1.50 2.76 6.70
N GLY A 96 -0.32 2.16 6.70
CA GLY A 96 0.89 2.86 6.23
C GLY A 96 0.72 3.30 4.77
N TRP A 97 1.29 4.45 4.40
CA TRP A 97 1.05 5.06 3.09
C TRP A 97 1.40 4.14 1.92
N ASN A 98 2.55 3.46 1.96
CA ASN A 98 2.98 2.54 0.90
C ASN A 98 1.98 1.39 0.70
N SER A 99 1.64 0.68 1.78
CA SER A 99 0.64 -0.41 1.75
C SER A 99 -0.74 0.08 1.26
N THR A 100 -1.13 1.29 1.67
CA THR A 100 -2.39 1.90 1.24
C THR A 100 -2.38 2.16 -0.27
N MET A 101 -1.28 2.71 -0.80
CA MET A 101 -1.10 2.95 -2.23
C MET A 101 -1.06 1.65 -3.05
N GLU A 102 -0.41 0.60 -2.55
CA GLU A 102 -0.40 -0.71 -3.21
C GLU A 102 -1.81 -1.30 -3.31
N GLY A 103 -2.57 -1.30 -2.21
CA GLY A 103 -3.93 -1.83 -2.22
C GLY A 103 -4.89 -0.99 -3.10
N LEU A 104 -4.75 0.34 -3.10
CA LEU A 104 -5.50 1.22 -4.03
C LEU A 104 -5.12 0.98 -5.49
N GLY A 105 -3.83 0.90 -5.79
CA GLY A 105 -3.30 0.71 -7.14
C GLY A 105 -3.62 -0.67 -7.72
N ILE A 106 -3.83 -1.67 -6.89
CA ILE A 106 -4.27 -3.02 -7.30
C ILE A 106 -5.80 -3.13 -7.31
N GLY A 107 -6.50 -2.34 -6.50
CA GLY A 107 -7.96 -2.34 -6.40
C GLY A 107 -8.49 -3.35 -5.38
N VAL A 108 -7.77 -3.56 -4.27
CA VAL A 108 -8.17 -4.47 -3.19
C VAL A 108 -8.88 -3.69 -2.07
N PRO A 109 -10.13 -4.04 -1.72
CA PRO A 109 -10.82 -3.48 -0.56
C PRO A 109 -10.08 -3.73 0.76
N MET A 110 -10.24 -2.82 1.73
CA MET A 110 -9.41 -2.84 2.95
C MET A 110 -10.21 -2.91 4.25
N VAL A 111 -9.64 -3.59 5.24
CA VAL A 111 -9.95 -3.36 6.66
C VAL A 111 -8.81 -2.53 7.23
N ALA A 112 -9.13 -1.30 7.61
CA ALA A 112 -8.19 -0.34 8.15
C ALA A 112 -8.04 -0.50 9.67
N MET A 113 -6.84 -0.85 10.12
CA MET A 113 -6.47 -1.08 11.52
C MET A 113 -5.25 -0.22 11.92
N PRO A 114 -5.38 1.12 11.93
CA PRO A 114 -4.25 2.01 12.15
C PRO A 114 -3.63 1.85 13.53
N GLN A 115 -2.31 2.06 13.62
CA GLN A 115 -1.54 1.93 14.86
C GLN A 115 -1.01 3.29 15.34
N TRP A 116 -0.29 4.05 14.52
CA TRP A 116 0.36 5.31 14.93
C TRP A 116 0.64 6.27 13.74
N SER A 117 1.14 7.47 14.03
CA SER A 117 1.51 8.50 13.03
C SER A 117 0.32 8.94 12.14
N ASP A 118 0.49 8.94 10.83
CA ASP A 118 -0.48 9.30 9.80
C ASP A 118 -1.53 8.20 9.54
N GLN A 119 -1.32 7.00 10.06
CA GLN A 119 -2.20 5.84 9.81
C GLN A 119 -3.68 6.09 10.19
N PRO A 120 -4.03 6.75 11.31
CA PRO A 120 -5.42 7.04 11.63
C PRO A 120 -6.09 7.98 10.61
N MET A 121 -5.32 8.86 9.98
CA MET A 121 -5.80 9.72 8.90
C MET A 121 -5.99 8.92 7.61
N ASN A 122 -5.03 8.07 7.24
CA ASN A 122 -5.15 7.17 6.10
C ASN A 122 -6.38 6.24 6.24
N ALA A 123 -6.62 5.70 7.44
CA ALA A 123 -7.79 4.91 7.77
C ALA A 123 -9.11 5.68 7.57
N LYS A 124 -9.12 6.98 7.89
CA LYS A 124 -10.27 7.86 7.63
C LYS A 124 -10.50 8.04 6.13
N TYR A 125 -9.44 8.20 5.34
CA TYR A 125 -9.54 8.31 3.88
C TYR A 125 -10.07 7.02 3.25
N ILE A 126 -9.55 5.86 3.68
CA ILE A 126 -10.02 4.53 3.25
C ILE A 126 -11.54 4.38 3.46
N GLN A 127 -12.03 4.75 4.65
CA GLN A 127 -13.44 4.61 5.02
C GLN A 127 -14.34 5.67 4.37
N ASP A 128 -14.02 6.95 4.56
CA ASP A 128 -14.98 8.04 4.35
C ASP A 128 -14.85 8.72 2.98
N VAL A 129 -13.61 8.80 2.47
CA VAL A 129 -13.27 9.57 1.26
C VAL A 129 -13.26 8.68 0.04
N TRP A 130 -12.40 7.66 0.05
CA TRP A 130 -12.28 6.73 -1.07
C TRP A 130 -13.36 5.66 -1.03
N ARG A 131 -13.88 5.36 0.17
CA ARG A 131 -14.93 4.36 0.41
C ARG A 131 -14.55 2.99 -0.16
N VAL A 132 -13.29 2.62 0.04
CA VAL A 132 -12.69 1.35 -0.42
C VAL A 132 -12.51 0.35 0.72
N GLY A 133 -12.89 0.73 1.95
CA GLY A 133 -12.77 -0.14 3.10
C GLY A 133 -13.59 0.31 4.29
N VAL A 134 -13.40 -0.40 5.40
CA VAL A 134 -13.99 -0.12 6.71
C VAL A 134 -12.87 0.07 7.71
N ARG A 135 -13.12 0.79 8.81
CA ARG A 135 -12.14 0.96 9.88
C ARG A 135 -12.55 0.15 11.11
N ALA A 136 -11.66 -0.72 11.56
CA ALA A 136 -11.84 -1.42 12.82
C ALA A 136 -11.67 -0.44 14.00
N ARG A 137 -12.54 -0.56 15.00
CA ARG A 137 -12.56 0.32 16.17
C ARG A 137 -12.04 -0.42 17.39
N PRO A 138 -10.98 0.08 18.05
CA PRO A 138 -10.56 -0.49 19.33
C PRO A 138 -11.58 -0.14 20.42
N ASP A 139 -11.56 -0.92 21.50
CA ASP A 139 -12.26 -0.62 22.74
C ASP A 139 -11.55 0.46 23.57
N ALA A 140 -12.00 0.64 24.81
CA ALA A 140 -11.45 1.62 25.74
C ALA A 140 -9.98 1.34 26.11
N GLU A 141 -9.55 0.07 26.04
CA GLU A 141 -8.19 -0.39 26.29
C GLU A 141 -7.28 -0.30 25.05
N GLY A 142 -7.81 0.19 23.91
CA GLY A 142 -7.05 0.31 22.67
C GLY A 142 -6.93 -1.02 21.90
N VAL A 143 -7.71 -2.04 22.25
CA VAL A 143 -7.69 -3.37 21.64
C VAL A 143 -8.82 -3.52 20.64
N VAL A 144 -8.51 -3.96 19.42
CA VAL A 144 -9.52 -4.36 18.45
C VAL A 144 -9.93 -5.80 18.74
N ARG A 145 -11.14 -5.96 19.29
CA ARG A 145 -11.69 -7.25 19.69
C ARG A 145 -12.03 -8.15 18.49
N LYS A 146 -12.02 -9.46 18.73
CA LYS A 146 -12.30 -10.50 17.74
C LYS A 146 -13.62 -10.31 17.02
N ASP A 147 -14.67 -9.87 17.72
CA ASP A 147 -15.98 -9.62 17.14
C ASP A 147 -15.94 -8.44 16.16
N GLU A 148 -15.13 -7.42 16.46
CA GLU A 148 -14.92 -6.28 15.55
C GLU A 148 -14.06 -6.67 14.34
N VAL A 149 -13.03 -7.50 14.53
CA VAL A 149 -12.23 -8.07 13.44
C VAL A 149 -13.11 -8.91 12.52
N GLU A 150 -13.90 -9.82 13.08
CA GLU A 150 -14.87 -10.65 12.34
C GLU A 150 -15.83 -9.76 11.56
N ARG A 151 -16.52 -8.82 12.23
CA ARG A 151 -17.49 -7.92 11.61
C ARG A 151 -16.86 -7.18 10.42
N CYS A 152 -15.68 -6.59 10.61
CA CYS A 152 -14.99 -5.84 9.56
C CYS A 152 -14.62 -6.73 8.36
N VAL A 153 -14.05 -7.91 8.61
CA VAL A 153 -13.68 -8.85 7.54
C VAL A 153 -14.90 -9.29 6.75
N ARG A 154 -15.98 -9.67 7.44
CA ARG A 154 -17.22 -10.09 6.79
C ARG A 154 -17.85 -8.96 5.99
N GLU A 155 -17.89 -7.74 6.53
CA GLU A 155 -18.43 -6.58 5.84
C GLU A 155 -17.68 -6.21 4.55
N VAL A 156 -16.36 -6.42 4.52
CA VAL A 156 -15.54 -6.20 3.31
C VAL A 156 -15.65 -7.36 2.32
N MET A 157 -15.93 -8.58 2.80
CA MET A 157 -15.91 -9.80 1.97
C MET A 157 -17.30 -10.27 1.53
N GLU A 158 -18.38 -9.85 2.19
CA GLU A 158 -19.74 -10.37 2.03
C GLU A 158 -20.79 -9.27 1.86
N GLY A 159 -21.91 -9.62 1.23
CA GLY A 159 -23.08 -8.76 1.12
C GLY A 159 -22.94 -7.57 0.16
N GLU A 160 -23.96 -6.71 0.13
CA GLU A 160 -24.03 -5.58 -0.80
C GLU A 160 -22.95 -4.53 -0.55
N LYS A 161 -22.59 -4.31 0.72
CA LYS A 161 -21.54 -3.35 1.07
C LYS A 161 -20.19 -3.74 0.47
N SER A 162 -19.82 -5.03 0.52
CA SER A 162 -18.63 -5.58 -0.15
C SER A 162 -18.59 -5.24 -1.64
N ASN A 163 -19.73 -5.38 -2.35
CA ASN A 163 -19.81 -5.04 -3.77
C ASN A 163 -19.53 -3.54 -4.03
N GLY A 164 -20.08 -2.66 -3.18
CA GLY A 164 -19.82 -1.22 -3.24
C GLY A 164 -18.34 -0.88 -3.02
N LEU A 165 -17.72 -1.48 -1.99
CA LEU A 165 -16.30 -1.30 -1.69
C LEU A 165 -15.40 -1.77 -2.83
N ARG A 166 -15.69 -2.94 -3.41
CA ARG A 166 -14.96 -3.51 -4.56
C ARG A 166 -15.07 -2.63 -5.80
N LYS A 167 -16.28 -2.13 -6.11
CA LYS A 167 -16.49 -1.19 -7.22
C LYS A 167 -15.68 0.09 -7.03
N ASN A 168 -15.64 0.64 -5.82
CA ASN A 168 -14.85 1.82 -5.50
C ASN A 168 -13.35 1.54 -5.62
N ALA A 169 -12.88 0.42 -5.08
CA ALA A 169 -11.47 0.02 -5.15
C ALA A 169 -11.00 -0.11 -6.61
N MET A 170 -11.80 -0.75 -7.47
CA MET A 170 -11.53 -0.84 -8.90
C MET A 170 -11.56 0.53 -9.60
N SER A 171 -12.49 1.43 -9.22
CA SER A 171 -12.51 2.79 -9.76
C SER A 171 -11.23 3.57 -9.41
N TRP A 172 -10.75 3.45 -8.17
CA TRP A 172 -9.51 4.09 -7.72
C TRP A 172 -8.28 3.49 -8.39
N ARG A 173 -8.22 2.18 -8.57
CA ARG A 173 -7.20 1.51 -9.39
C ARG A 173 -7.10 2.13 -10.78
N GLU A 174 -8.21 2.27 -11.48
CA GLU A 174 -8.21 2.80 -12.85
C GLU A 174 -7.82 4.30 -12.88
N LYS A 175 -8.20 5.07 -11.86
CA LYS A 175 -7.70 6.45 -11.70
C LYS A 175 -6.19 6.50 -11.48
N ALA A 176 -5.66 5.64 -10.60
CA ALA A 176 -4.23 5.56 -10.32
C ALA A 176 -3.44 5.17 -11.58
N LYS A 177 -3.90 4.15 -12.32
CA LYS A 177 -3.29 3.76 -13.60
C LYS A 177 -3.27 4.90 -14.61
N ARG A 178 -4.39 5.61 -14.80
CA ARG A 178 -4.45 6.75 -15.73
C ARG A 178 -3.55 7.91 -15.30
N ALA A 179 -3.42 8.17 -14.00
CA ALA A 179 -2.53 9.22 -13.51
C ALA A 179 -1.06 8.90 -13.77
N MET A 180 -0.68 7.62 -13.66
CA MET A 180 0.70 7.13 -13.82
C MET A 180 1.08 6.73 -15.25
N GLY A 181 0.11 6.52 -16.14
CA GLY A 181 0.36 6.19 -17.54
C GLY A 181 0.95 7.36 -18.33
N GLU A 182 1.49 7.06 -19.51
CA GLU A 182 2.08 8.06 -20.41
C GLU A 182 1.10 9.22 -20.68
N GLY A 183 1.56 10.46 -20.46
CA GLY A 183 0.75 11.68 -20.58
C GLY A 183 -0.23 11.90 -19.43
N GLY A 184 -0.28 11.01 -18.44
CA GLY A 184 -1.07 11.11 -17.22
C GLY A 184 -0.63 12.25 -16.31
N SER A 185 -1.44 12.60 -15.32
CA SER A 185 -1.16 13.75 -14.45
C SER A 185 0.14 13.58 -13.63
N SER A 186 0.40 12.40 -13.10
CA SER A 186 1.62 12.14 -12.32
C SER A 186 2.85 12.05 -13.22
N ASP A 187 2.70 11.46 -14.41
CA ASP A 187 3.74 11.41 -15.44
C ASP A 187 4.15 12.83 -15.87
N ARG A 188 3.19 13.70 -16.16
CA ARG A 188 3.44 15.11 -16.47
C ARG A 188 4.10 15.86 -15.31
N ASN A 189 3.64 15.63 -14.08
CA ASN A 189 4.21 16.29 -12.90
C ASN A 189 5.68 15.92 -12.70
N ILE A 190 6.06 14.64 -12.87
CA ILE A 190 7.46 14.23 -12.73
C ILE A 190 8.30 14.80 -13.88
N MET A 191 7.78 14.84 -15.10
CA MET A 191 8.48 15.47 -16.24
C MET A 191 8.68 16.97 -16.03
N GLU A 192 7.68 17.69 -15.53
CA GLU A 192 7.80 19.11 -15.19
C GLU A 192 8.83 19.33 -14.06
N PHE A 193 8.81 18.48 -13.04
CA PHE A 193 9.81 18.52 -11.97
C PHE A 193 11.22 18.33 -12.53
N LEU A 194 11.45 17.31 -13.36
CA LEU A 194 12.75 17.05 -13.97
C LEU A 194 13.21 18.18 -14.89
N ALA A 195 12.29 18.82 -15.62
CA ALA A 195 12.61 19.97 -16.47
C ALA A 195 13.22 21.16 -15.70
N LYS A 196 12.93 21.30 -14.40
CA LYS A 196 13.52 22.34 -13.53
C LYS A 196 15.00 22.08 -13.23
N PHE A 197 15.45 20.83 -13.36
CA PHE A 197 16.83 20.41 -13.11
C PHE A 197 17.59 20.01 -14.38
N GLY A 198 16.87 19.85 -15.50
CA GLY A 198 17.47 19.71 -16.81
C GLY A 198 18.23 20.98 -17.17
N ARG A 199 19.54 20.88 -17.42
CA ARG A 199 20.32 21.99 -17.97
C ARG A 199 19.65 22.49 -19.26
N ALA A 200 19.52 23.81 -19.41
CA ALA A 200 19.28 24.39 -20.72
C ALA A 200 20.33 23.80 -21.69
N PRO A 201 19.93 23.37 -22.91
CA PRO A 201 20.92 22.93 -23.89
C PRO A 201 21.92 24.08 -24.06
N SER A 202 23.19 23.79 -23.79
CA SER A 202 24.28 24.73 -24.07
C SER A 202 24.17 25.10 -25.56
N PRO A 203 24.25 26.38 -25.95
CA PRO A 203 24.18 26.75 -27.35
C PRO A 203 25.24 25.96 -28.11
N VAL A 204 24.79 25.04 -28.95
CA VAL A 204 25.68 24.29 -29.82
C VAL A 204 26.29 25.32 -30.76
N ALA A 205 27.58 25.61 -30.58
CA ALA A 205 28.33 26.46 -31.49
C ALA A 205 28.17 25.89 -32.92
N PRO A 206 27.91 26.71 -33.93
CA PRO A 206 27.64 26.22 -35.28
C PRO A 206 28.85 25.43 -35.77
N THR A 207 28.64 24.14 -36.03
CA THR A 207 29.64 23.27 -36.63
C THR A 207 29.97 23.81 -38.02
N ALA A 208 31.21 24.26 -38.20
CA ALA A 208 31.74 24.61 -39.51
C ALA A 208 31.53 23.42 -40.46
N ARG A 209 30.88 23.70 -41.61
CA ARG A 209 30.63 22.70 -42.65
C ARG A 209 31.94 22.04 -43.06
N ARG A 210 32.05 20.72 -42.86
CA ARG A 210 33.12 19.93 -43.49
C ARG A 210 32.81 19.77 -45.00
N PRO A 211 33.80 19.85 -45.89
CA PRO A 211 33.58 19.62 -47.31
C PRO A 211 33.27 18.15 -47.57
N SER A 212 32.33 17.90 -48.48
CA SER A 212 31.92 16.59 -48.97
C SER A 212 33.10 15.84 -49.60
N ALA A 213 33.45 14.67 -49.06
CA ALA A 213 34.41 13.77 -49.68
C ALA A 213 33.75 12.42 -50.02
N HIS A 214 33.61 12.22 -51.32
CA HIS A 214 33.52 10.98 -52.10
C HIS A 214 32.86 9.71 -51.50
N ARG A 215 31.72 9.41 -52.13
CA ARG A 215 31.07 8.11 -52.30
C ARG A 215 32.10 7.00 -52.55
N ARG A 216 32.20 6.02 -51.65
CA ARG A 216 32.85 4.72 -51.91
C ARG A 216 31.82 3.60 -51.82
N HIS A 217 31.91 2.70 -52.79
CA HIS A 217 31.01 1.59 -53.09
C HIS A 217 30.80 0.62 -51.91
N LEU A 218 29.55 0.23 -51.70
CA LEU A 218 29.13 -0.95 -50.92
C LEU A 218 29.19 -2.20 -51.80
N PRO A 219 29.75 -3.33 -51.33
CA PRO A 219 29.44 -4.64 -51.88
C PRO A 219 28.20 -5.27 -51.18
N GLN A 220 27.49 -6.06 -51.98
CA GLN A 220 26.19 -6.67 -51.69
C GLN A 220 26.23 -7.86 -50.71
N SER A 221 25.16 -7.92 -49.90
CA SER A 221 24.41 -9.09 -49.40
C SER A 221 25.12 -10.36 -48.90
N ARG A 222 24.81 -10.73 -47.64
CA ARG A 222 24.36 -12.08 -47.29
C ARG A 222 23.22 -12.01 -46.27
N ALA A 223 22.14 -12.72 -46.58
CA ALA A 223 20.96 -12.90 -45.74
C ALA A 223 21.23 -13.92 -44.63
N ILE A 224 20.80 -13.65 -43.39
CA ILE A 224 20.56 -14.68 -42.37
C ILE A 224 19.26 -14.35 -41.60
N SER A 225 18.53 -15.45 -41.38
CA SER A 225 17.20 -15.73 -40.87
C SER A 225 16.61 -14.97 -39.67
N HIS A 226 15.27 -14.88 -39.69
CA HIS A 226 14.39 -14.57 -38.57
C HIS A 226 14.50 -15.56 -37.40
N HIS A 227 14.58 -15.04 -36.17
CA HIS A 227 13.93 -15.61 -34.98
C HIS A 227 13.73 -14.51 -33.91
N PRO A 228 12.59 -14.44 -33.20
CA PRO A 228 12.32 -13.42 -32.19
C PRO A 228 12.74 -13.91 -30.80
N ASN A 229 13.49 -13.09 -30.06
CA ASN A 229 13.53 -12.99 -28.60
C ASN A 229 14.75 -12.14 -28.20
N TYR A 230 14.52 -10.88 -27.83
CA TYR A 230 15.50 -10.08 -27.09
C TYR A 230 14.76 -9.13 -26.14
N LEU A 231 14.74 -9.49 -24.86
CA LEU A 231 14.56 -8.60 -23.71
C LEU A 231 15.94 -8.04 -23.33
N PRO A 232 16.11 -6.73 -23.08
CA PRO A 232 17.38 -6.21 -22.57
C PRO A 232 17.50 -6.36 -21.04
N PRO A 233 18.73 -6.44 -20.49
CA PRO A 233 18.96 -6.79 -19.09
C PRO A 233 19.16 -5.56 -18.17
N HIS A 234 18.81 -5.77 -16.90
CA HIS A 234 19.40 -5.22 -15.66
C HIS A 234 19.58 -3.70 -15.49
N LEU A 235 18.82 -3.12 -14.55
CA LEU A 235 19.28 -2.00 -13.72
C LEU A 235 19.40 -2.48 -12.26
N HIS A 236 20.64 -2.66 -11.81
CA HIS A 236 20.96 -2.85 -10.39
C HIS A 236 20.66 -1.56 -9.63
N ILE A 237 19.69 -1.60 -8.71
CA ILE A 237 19.51 -0.54 -7.71
C ILE A 237 20.35 -0.96 -6.49
N ALA A 238 21.47 -0.25 -6.30
CA ALA A 238 22.28 -0.34 -5.11
C ALA A 238 21.50 0.21 -3.91
N THR A 239 21.55 -0.53 -2.81
CA THR A 239 21.01 -0.21 -1.49
C THR A 239 21.82 0.85 -0.77
N ASN A 240 21.12 1.66 0.04
CA ASN A 240 21.58 2.38 1.24
C ASN A 240 22.79 3.32 1.13
N HIS A 241 22.51 4.63 1.08
CA HIS A 241 23.16 5.62 1.93
C HIS A 241 22.15 6.74 2.30
N SER A 242 22.02 7.02 3.59
CA SER A 242 21.18 8.11 4.12
C SER A 242 21.80 9.48 3.83
N PRO A 243 21.07 10.46 3.29
CA PRO A 243 21.54 11.85 3.26
C PRO A 243 21.23 12.59 4.58
N PRO A 244 22.03 13.61 4.93
CA PRO A 244 21.91 14.33 6.21
C PRO A 244 20.72 15.29 6.24
N TYR A 245 20.23 15.52 7.46
CA TYR A 245 19.18 16.47 7.84
C TYR A 245 19.41 17.87 7.27
N TYR A 246 18.40 18.47 6.64
CA TYR A 246 18.32 19.91 6.38
C TYR A 246 17.17 20.52 7.18
N ASP A 247 17.48 21.66 7.80
CA ASP A 247 16.61 22.51 8.61
C ASP A 247 15.51 23.13 7.72
N ILE A 248 14.24 22.98 8.14
CA ILE A 248 13.07 23.48 7.39
C ILE A 248 12.61 24.80 7.98
N HIS A 249 12.84 25.87 7.23
CA HIS A 249 12.21 27.17 7.43
C HIS A 249 10.67 27.09 7.39
N GLU A 250 10.05 28.01 8.12
CA GLU A 250 8.64 28.08 8.54
C GLU A 250 7.58 27.69 7.48
N PRO A 251 6.46 27.07 7.92
CA PRO A 251 5.37 26.68 7.04
C PRO A 251 4.60 27.89 6.48
N PRO A 252 4.04 27.79 5.26
CA PRO A 252 3.31 28.88 4.62
C PRO A 252 2.01 29.22 5.36
N PRO A 253 1.47 30.46 5.19
CA PRO A 253 0.34 30.94 5.96
C PRO A 253 -0.96 30.18 5.68
N ILE A 254 -1.65 29.86 6.78
CA ILE A 254 -2.91 29.11 6.85
C ILE A 254 -4.05 29.89 6.19
N THR A 255 -4.71 29.29 5.20
CA THR A 255 -5.87 29.87 4.50
C THR A 255 -7.14 29.86 5.37
N PRO A 256 -8.17 30.70 5.07
CA PRO A 256 -9.39 30.78 5.88
C PRO A 256 -10.20 29.47 5.97
N SER A 257 -9.99 28.53 5.05
CA SER A 257 -10.66 27.21 5.06
C SER A 257 -10.04 26.26 6.08
N THR A 258 -8.72 26.31 6.30
CA THR A 258 -8.03 25.49 7.31
C THR A 258 -8.30 25.97 8.73
N ARG A 259 -8.48 27.28 8.95
CA ARG A 259 -8.90 27.82 10.27
C ARG A 259 -10.26 27.30 10.74
N ARG A 260 -11.21 27.12 9.81
CA ARG A 260 -12.54 26.55 10.16
C ARG A 260 -12.46 25.07 10.54
N CYS A 261 -11.47 24.34 10.04
CA CYS A 261 -11.28 22.93 10.36
C CYS A 261 -10.64 22.75 11.74
N THR A 262 -9.67 23.61 12.11
CA THR A 262 -9.03 23.60 13.43
C THR A 262 -9.96 24.10 14.54
N GLN A 263 -10.81 25.11 14.27
CA GLN A 263 -11.77 25.58 15.27
C GLN A 263 -12.81 24.51 15.64
N ARG A 264 -13.31 23.77 14.64
CA ARG A 264 -14.25 22.65 14.83
C ARG A 264 -13.65 21.45 15.59
N TRP A 265 -12.31 21.40 15.67
CA TRP A 265 -11.57 20.40 16.44
C TRP A 265 -11.49 20.77 17.93
N HIS A 266 -11.34 22.06 18.26
CA HIS A 266 -11.36 22.50 19.66
C HIS A 266 -12.74 22.37 20.30
N ASP A 267 -13.81 22.61 19.54
CA ASP A 267 -15.19 22.60 20.07
C ASP A 267 -15.77 21.19 20.32
N LYS A 268 -15.00 20.11 20.06
CA LYS A 268 -15.45 18.71 20.20
C LYS A 268 -14.69 17.87 21.22
N LEU A 269 -13.81 18.48 22.00
CA LEU A 269 -13.20 17.82 23.15
C LEU A 269 -14.09 18.03 24.39
N PRO A 270 -14.60 16.98 25.06
CA PRO A 270 -15.22 17.13 26.37
C PRO A 270 -14.19 17.65 27.38
N GLY A 271 -14.59 18.64 28.16
CA GLY A 271 -13.72 19.47 28.99
C GLY A 271 -12.93 18.69 30.05
N GLN A 272 -11.62 18.98 30.11
CA GLN A 272 -10.89 18.91 31.38
C GLN A 272 -11.22 20.20 32.13
N ALA A 273 -11.97 20.04 33.22
CA ALA A 273 -12.23 21.10 34.16
C ALA A 273 -10.91 21.61 34.77
N ALA A 274 -10.78 22.93 34.82
CA ALA A 274 -9.80 23.63 35.62
C ALA A 274 -10.16 23.59 37.12
N GLY A 275 -9.13 23.62 37.96
CA GLY A 275 -9.19 23.83 39.41
C GLY A 275 -8.25 22.84 40.13
N SER A 276 -7.33 23.23 41.02
CA SER A 276 -6.93 24.52 41.57
C SER A 276 -5.70 24.29 42.46
N ASP A 277 -4.90 25.35 42.63
CA ASP A 277 -3.81 25.59 43.58
C ASP A 277 -3.78 24.81 44.91
N ASN A 278 -2.60 24.32 45.33
CA ASN A 278 -1.84 24.81 46.50
C ASN A 278 -0.65 23.89 46.91
N VAL A 279 0.42 24.56 47.34
CA VAL A 279 1.72 24.12 47.94
C VAL A 279 2.83 23.71 46.98
#